data_AF-A0A2V8K7A2-F1
#
_entry.id   AF-A0A2V8K7A2-F1
#
_cell.length_a   1.000
_cell.length_b   1.000
_cell.length_c   1.000
_cell.angle_alpha   90.00
_cell.angle_beta   90.00
_cell.angle_gamma   90.00
#
_symmetry.space_group_name_H-M   'P 1'
#
loop_
_entity.id
_entity.type
_entity.pdbx_description
1 polymer ?
#
loop_
_entity_poly.entity_id
_entity_poly.type
_entity_poly.pdbx_seq_one_letter_code
_entity_poly.pdbx_strand_id
1 'polypeptide(L)'
;MKFRALAGLGLLLVSGTAAWAQQYVISTIAGGAPPPTPIAAVNASIGLTYGVATDAAGNVYFTSDNCVFRLEQQNGVLTRVAGNSRAGYSGDGGPAINAQLSDP
;
A
#
# COMPACT_ATOMS: atom_id res chain seq x y z
N MET A 1 -30.60 67.70 -3.26
CA MET A 1 -29.96 66.58 -3.98
C MET A 1 -28.46 66.59 -3.73
N LYS A 2 -27.94 65.61 -2.97
CA LYS A 2 -26.63 64.90 -3.11
C LYS A 2 -26.13 64.38 -1.74
N PHE A 3 -26.26 63.07 -1.58
CA PHE A 3 -25.72 62.22 -0.50
C PHE A 3 -24.21 62.06 -0.63
N ARG A 4 -23.47 62.01 0.49
CA ARG A 4 -22.23 61.21 0.62
C ARG A 4 -22.07 60.69 2.06
N ALA A 5 -22.45 59.44 2.26
CA ALA A 5 -22.09 58.64 3.43
C ALA A 5 -20.74 57.94 3.13
N LEU A 6 -19.80 57.97 4.08
CA LEU A 6 -18.61 57.13 4.08
C LEU A 6 -18.80 56.08 5.18
N ALA A 7 -19.29 54.90 4.78
CA ALA A 7 -19.40 53.74 5.66
C ALA A 7 -18.07 52.97 5.65
N GLY A 8 -17.52 52.74 6.84
CA GLY A 8 -16.27 52.03 7.07
C GLY A 8 -16.36 50.51 6.90
N LEU A 9 -15.19 49.92 6.61
CA LEU A 9 -14.77 48.52 6.65
C LEU A 9 -15.85 47.47 6.99
N GLY A 10 -16.27 46.69 5.98
CA GLY A 10 -16.92 45.40 6.19
C GLY A 10 -15.88 44.30 6.45
N LEU A 11 -15.86 43.74 7.66
CA LEU A 11 -15.14 42.50 7.96
C LEU A 11 -16.00 41.31 7.51
N LEU A 12 -15.61 40.66 6.41
CA LEU A 12 -16.30 39.49 5.90
C LEU A 12 -15.73 38.24 6.60
N LEU A 13 -16.36 37.82 7.69
CA LEU A 13 -16.11 36.52 8.32
C LEU A 13 -16.75 35.44 7.45
N VAL A 14 -15.94 34.74 6.65
CA VAL A 14 -16.38 33.48 6.03
C VAL A 14 -16.44 32.44 7.14
N SER A 15 -17.65 32.17 7.63
CA SER A 15 -17.94 31.03 8.50
C SER A 15 -17.78 29.75 7.69
N GLY A 16 -16.62 29.11 7.77
CA GLY A 16 -16.43 27.77 7.22
C GLY A 16 -17.27 26.77 8.00
N THR A 17 -18.33 26.25 7.40
CA THR A 17 -18.91 25.00 7.88
C THR A 17 -17.96 23.89 7.45
N ALA A 18 -17.17 23.36 8.39
CA ALA A 18 -16.52 22.09 8.17
C ALA A 18 -17.62 21.03 8.03
N ALA A 19 -17.82 20.55 6.81
CA ALA A 19 -18.65 19.38 6.57
C ALA A 19 -17.95 18.18 7.21
N TRP A 20 -18.49 17.70 8.33
CA TRP A 20 -18.10 16.42 8.89
C TRP A 20 -18.57 15.34 7.92
N ALA A 21 -17.68 14.88 7.05
CA ALA A 21 -17.90 13.60 6.37
C ALA A 21 -17.65 12.51 7.42
N GLN A 22 -18.71 11.81 7.82
CA GLN A 22 -18.56 10.54 8.54
C GLN A 22 -17.81 9.60 7.59
N GLN A 23 -16.52 9.41 7.83
CA GLN A 23 -15.72 8.46 7.08
C GLN A 23 -16.25 7.06 7.42
N TYR A 24 -16.99 6.46 6.50
CA TYR A 24 -17.33 5.03 6.57
C TYR A 24 -16.04 4.26 6.32
N VAL A 25 -15.31 3.97 7.40
CA VAL A 25 -14.08 3.19 7.35
C VAL A 25 -14.48 1.74 7.08
N ILE A 26 -14.21 1.28 5.87
CA ILE A 26 -14.10 -0.16 5.61
C ILE A 26 -12.71 -0.56 6.08
N SER A 27 -12.62 -1.28 7.20
CA SER A 27 -11.37 -1.88 7.64
C SER A 27 -11.24 -3.28 7.05
N THR A 28 -10.38 -3.40 6.05
CA THR A 28 -9.92 -4.72 5.59
C THR A 28 -8.85 -5.21 6.55
N ILE A 29 -9.14 -6.26 7.32
CA ILE A 29 -8.22 -6.83 8.30
C ILE A 29 -7.21 -7.78 7.62
N ALA A 30 -7.55 -8.33 6.44
CA ALA A 30 -6.66 -8.91 5.43
C ALA A 30 -7.43 -9.14 4.11
N GLY A 31 -6.73 -9.08 2.97
CA GLY A 31 -7.23 -9.34 1.61
C GLY A 31 -7.09 -8.15 0.65
N GLY A 32 -6.09 -8.18 -0.24
CA GLY A 32 -5.86 -7.18 -1.30
C GLY A 32 -4.55 -7.46 -2.03
N ALA A 33 -4.42 -6.99 -3.29
CA ALA A 33 -3.19 -7.11 -4.07
C ALA A 33 -1.98 -6.65 -3.22
N PRO A 34 -0.81 -7.31 -3.33
CA PRO A 34 0.32 -7.01 -2.46
C PRO A 34 0.67 -5.51 -2.49
N PRO A 35 0.78 -4.84 -1.33
CA PRO A 35 1.15 -3.44 -1.27
C PRO A 35 2.47 -3.18 -2.00
N PRO A 36 2.72 -1.96 -2.51
CA PRO A 36 4.05 -1.56 -2.95
C PRO A 36 5.03 -1.75 -1.79
N THR A 37 5.98 -2.67 -1.94
CA THR A 37 7.04 -2.93 -0.96
C THR A 37 8.27 -2.05 -1.25
N PRO A 38 9.12 -1.71 -0.26
CA PRO A 38 9.16 -2.24 1.11
C PRO A 38 8.14 -1.59 2.06
N ILE A 39 7.55 -2.41 2.93
CA ILE A 39 6.68 -1.96 4.04
C ILE A 39 7.00 -2.75 5.31
N ALA A 40 6.60 -2.24 6.49
CA ALA A 40 6.61 -3.03 7.70
C ALA A 40 5.67 -4.23 7.55
N ALA A 41 6.13 -5.44 7.88
CA ALA A 41 5.38 -6.67 7.65
C ALA A 41 4.02 -6.71 8.36
N VAL A 42 3.92 -6.08 9.53
CA VAL A 42 2.68 -5.97 10.32
C VAL A 42 1.58 -5.15 9.63
N ASN A 43 1.94 -4.36 8.61
CA ASN A 43 1.00 -3.57 7.82
C ASN A 43 0.67 -4.22 6.47
N ALA A 44 1.23 -5.41 6.20
CA ALA A 44 0.98 -6.13 4.95
C ALA A 44 -0.29 -6.98 5.07
N SER A 45 -1.19 -6.82 4.11
CA SER A 45 -2.20 -7.84 3.84
C SER A 45 -1.54 -8.98 3.08
N ILE A 46 -1.49 -10.16 3.68
CA ILE A 46 -0.94 -11.38 3.05
C ILE A 46 -2.11 -12.29 2.67
N GLY A 47 -2.17 -12.68 1.40
CA GLY A 47 -3.18 -13.58 0.86
C GLY A 47 -2.88 -15.05 1.18
N LEU A 48 -3.33 -15.94 0.29
CA LEU A 48 -3.01 -17.36 0.41
C LEU A 48 -1.52 -17.60 0.22
N THR A 49 -0.93 -18.25 1.22
CA THR A 49 0.49 -18.61 1.23
C THR A 49 0.66 -20.08 0.87
N TYR A 50 1.52 -20.38 -0.11
CA TYR A 50 1.70 -21.74 -0.62
C TYR A 50 3.03 -22.38 -0.19
N GLY A 51 4.11 -21.59 -0.17
CA GLY A 51 5.44 -22.05 0.25
C GLY A 51 6.10 -21.11 1.25
N VAL A 52 6.98 -21.68 2.08
CA VAL A 52 7.83 -20.94 3.03
C VAL A 52 9.24 -21.53 3.07
N ALA A 53 10.26 -20.69 3.13
CA ALA A 53 11.66 -21.05 3.27
C ALA A 53 12.42 -20.00 4.10
N THR A 54 13.61 -20.34 4.59
CA THR A 54 14.48 -19.42 5.34
C THR A 54 15.91 -19.43 4.81
N ASP A 55 16.61 -18.30 4.95
CA ASP A 55 18.05 -18.23 4.71
C ASP A 55 18.88 -18.33 6.01
N ALA A 56 20.20 -18.43 5.88
CA ALA A 56 21.11 -18.53 7.03
C ALA A 56 21.15 -17.27 7.91
N ALA A 57 20.67 -16.13 7.41
CA ALA A 57 20.54 -14.89 8.17
C ALA A 57 19.19 -14.77 8.90
N GLY A 58 18.33 -15.79 8.78
CA GLY A 58 17.02 -15.86 9.42
C GLY A 58 15.91 -15.12 8.67
N ASN A 59 16.16 -14.62 7.46
CA ASN A 59 15.09 -14.01 6.66
C ASN A 59 14.12 -15.09 6.20
N VAL A 60 12.84 -14.78 6.21
CA VAL A 60 11.77 -15.69 5.78
C VAL A 60 11.36 -15.33 4.36
N TYR A 61 11.30 -16.31 3.49
CA TYR A 61 10.77 -16.18 2.13
C TYR A 61 9.46 -16.94 2.05
N PHE A 62 8.46 -16.35 1.42
CA PHE A 62 7.17 -17.02 1.22
C PHE A 62 6.51 -16.57 -0.07
N THR A 63 5.60 -17.40 -0.59
CA THR A 63 4.86 -17.11 -1.81
C THR A 63 3.42 -16.69 -1.51
N SER A 64 2.95 -15.64 -2.18
CA SER A 64 1.56 -15.16 -2.11
C SER A 64 1.24 -14.41 -3.40
N ASP A 65 0.03 -14.56 -3.92
CA ASP A 65 -0.47 -13.83 -5.09
C ASP A 65 0.51 -13.84 -6.29
N ASN A 66 1.01 -15.01 -6.68
CA ASN A 66 2.00 -15.17 -7.77
C ASN A 66 3.28 -14.33 -7.60
N CYS A 67 3.66 -14.06 -6.34
CA CYS A 67 4.85 -13.32 -5.98
C CYS A 67 5.64 -14.07 -4.92
N VAL A 68 6.93 -13.76 -4.83
CA VAL A 68 7.81 -14.17 -3.73
C VAL A 68 8.12 -12.95 -2.89
N PHE A 69 7.94 -13.07 -1.58
CA PHE A 69 8.27 -12.04 -0.60
C PHE A 69 9.42 -12.50 0.29
N ARG A 70 10.22 -11.53 0.74
CA ARG A 70 11.23 -11.67 1.79
C ARG A 70 10.83 -10.83 2.98
N LEU A 71 10.71 -11.44 4.14
CA LEU A 71 10.63 -10.81 5.44
C LEU A 71 12.03 -10.79 6.07
N GLU A 72 12.57 -9.60 6.26
CA GLU A 72 13.84 -9.40 6.94
C GLU A 72 13.69 -9.55 8.45
N GLN A 73 14.45 -10.48 9.05
CA GLN A 73 14.37 -10.74 10.49
C GLN A 73 14.80 -9.51 11.31
N GLN A 74 15.80 -8.78 10.83
CA GLN A 74 16.50 -7.75 11.60
C GLN A 74 15.65 -6.49 11.83
N ASN A 75 14.80 -6.14 10.87
CA ASN A 75 14.03 -4.89 10.88
C ASN A 75 12.53 -5.12 10.63
N GLY A 76 12.08 -6.37 10.42
CA GLY A 76 10.68 -6.69 10.15
C GLY A 76 10.14 -6.12 8.84
N VAL A 77 11.01 -5.81 7.88
CA VAL A 77 10.63 -5.26 6.58
C VAL A 77 10.23 -6.38 5.63
N LEU A 78 9.07 -6.22 5.00
CA LEU A 78 8.57 -7.10 3.95
C LEU A 78 8.87 -6.49 2.57
N THR A 79 9.54 -7.27 1.72
CA THR A 79 9.94 -6.89 0.37
C THR A 79 9.46 -7.91 -0.66
N ARG A 80 8.83 -7.46 -1.76
CA ARG A 80 8.55 -8.31 -2.93
C ARG A 80 9.85 -8.48 -3.72
N VAL A 81 10.32 -9.71 -3.83
CA VAL A 81 11.60 -10.03 -4.49
C VAL A 81 11.43 -10.66 -5.86
N ALA A 82 10.26 -11.26 -6.16
CA ALA A 82 9.91 -11.75 -7.49
C ALA A 82 8.40 -11.73 -7.73
N GLY A 83 7.99 -11.77 -9.00
CA GLY A 83 6.60 -11.81 -9.42
C GLY A 83 5.94 -10.42 -9.51
N ASN A 84 4.94 -10.34 -10.39
CA ASN A 84 4.17 -9.13 -10.70
C ASN A 84 2.66 -9.28 -10.44
N SER A 85 2.28 -10.28 -9.66
CA SER A 85 0.90 -10.65 -9.34
C SER A 85 0.03 -11.15 -10.49
N ARG A 86 0.61 -11.37 -11.69
CA ARG A 86 -0.07 -12.01 -12.81
C ARG A 86 0.43 -13.44 -12.99
N ALA A 87 -0.51 -14.40 -12.93
CA ALA A 87 -0.23 -15.80 -13.21
C ALA A 87 0.30 -15.98 -14.65
N GLY A 88 1.39 -16.73 -14.81
CA GLY A 88 1.93 -17.06 -16.13
C GLY A 88 3.41 -17.41 -16.13
N TYR A 89 4.01 -17.38 -17.33
CA TYR A 89 5.44 -17.60 -17.57
C TYR A 89 5.98 -16.48 -18.46
N SER A 90 6.83 -15.62 -17.92
CA SER A 90 7.55 -14.57 -18.64
C SER A 90 8.65 -13.96 -17.76
N GLY A 91 9.60 -13.24 -18.37
CA GLY A 91 10.59 -12.43 -17.64
C GLY A 91 11.96 -13.06 -17.47
N ASP A 92 12.21 -14.23 -18.06
CA ASP A 92 13.54 -14.85 -18.07
C ASP A 92 14.60 -13.90 -18.64
N GLY A 93 15.74 -13.82 -17.96
CA GLY A 93 16.83 -12.88 -18.29
C GLY A 93 16.57 -11.42 -17.92
N GLY A 94 15.39 -11.09 -17.39
CA GLY A 94 15.01 -9.74 -16.95
C GLY A 94 14.92 -9.59 -15.42
N PRO A 95 14.45 -8.43 -14.93
CA PRO A 95 14.23 -8.21 -13.50
C PRO A 95 13.14 -9.14 -12.93
N ALA A 96 13.46 -9.87 -11.87
CA ALA A 96 12.55 -10.87 -11.25
C ALA A 96 11.21 -10.28 -10.79
N ILE A 97 11.18 -9.02 -10.35
CA ILE A 97 9.96 -8.31 -9.93
C ILE A 97 8.96 -8.06 -11.07
N ASN A 98 9.40 -8.22 -12.32
CA ASN A 98 8.56 -8.06 -13.51
C ASN A 98 8.11 -9.42 -14.09
N ALA A 99 8.68 -10.53 -13.61
CA ALA A 99 8.35 -11.86 -14.08
C ALA A 99 6.90 -12.24 -13.74
N GLN A 100 6.31 -13.09 -14.59
CA GLN A 100 5.06 -13.76 -14.27
C GLN A 100 5.41 -15.13 -13.72
N LEU A 101 4.80 -15.49 -12.59
CA LEU A 101 4.94 -16.77 -11.91
C LEU A 101 3.57 -17.44 -11.88
N SER A 102 3.51 -18.76 -11.84
CA SER A 102 2.26 -19.51 -11.71
C SER A 102 2.42 -20.52 -10.59
N ASP A 103 1.63 -20.34 -9.53
CA ASP A 103 1.62 -21.20 -8.32
C ASP A 103 3.03 -21.51 -7.76
N PRO A 104 3.85 -20.49 -7.45
CA PRO A 104 5.22 -20.67 -6.95
C PRO A 104 5.30 -21.12 -5.48
#